data_AF-A0A1V5N4U5-F1
#
_entry.id   AF-A0A1V5N4U5-F1
#
_cell.length_a   1.000
_cell.length_b   1.000
_cell.length_c   1.000
_cell.angle_alpha   90.00
_cell.angle_beta   90.00
_cell.angle_gamma   90.00
#
_symmetry.space_group_name_H-M   'P 1'
#
loop_
_entity.id
_entity.type
_entity.pdbx_description
1 polymer ?
#
loop_
_entity_poly.entity_id
_entity_poly.type
_entity_poly.pdbx_seq_one_letter_code
_entity_poly.pdbx_strand_id
1 'polypeptide(L)'
;MKQKNSRWLVVLIGINALLLTAVVMHLVELPQAQAQTARTGSSAGGEYLLLPGKIPAQSGEVVWIVDVNNHLLANCIYNRNRREIQFSEFLDLKEAYESFLIPSAPVLPEPAPGGVQ
;
A
#
# COMPACT_ATOMS: atom_id res chain seq x y z
N MET A 1 -19.63 15.29 63.38
CA MET A 1 -20.12 15.54 62.00
C MET A 1 -18.94 15.67 61.04
N LYS A 2 -18.38 14.58 60.50
CA LYS A 2 -17.25 14.64 59.53
C LYS A 2 -17.30 13.43 58.58
N GLN A 3 -18.22 13.44 57.62
CA GLN A 3 -18.21 12.41 56.54
C GLN A 3 -18.93 12.82 55.24
N LYS A 4 -19.63 13.96 55.19
CA LYS A 4 -20.33 14.41 53.97
C LYS A 4 -19.39 14.97 52.89
N ASN A 5 -18.31 15.66 53.29
CA ASN A 5 -17.42 16.34 52.34
C ASN A 5 -16.54 15.37 51.52
N SER A 6 -16.20 14.21 52.09
CA SER A 6 -15.35 13.22 51.43
C SER A 6 -16.05 12.57 50.22
N ARG A 7 -17.35 12.26 50.35
CA ARG A 7 -18.13 11.67 49.24
C ARG A 7 -18.28 12.64 48.07
N TRP A 8 -18.47 13.92 48.37
CA TRP A 8 -18.54 14.97 47.34
C TRP A 8 -17.21 15.19 46.62
N LEU A 9 -16.09 15.14 47.36
CA LEU A 9 -14.75 15.22 46.77
C LEU A 9 -14.48 14.07 45.79
N VAL A 10 -14.86 12.84 46.14
CA VAL A 10 -14.71 11.68 45.26
C VAL A 10 -15.54 11.84 43.97
N VAL A 11 -16.76 12.36 44.08
CA VAL A 11 -17.61 12.64 42.92
C VAL A 11 -17.00 13.71 42.01
N LEU A 12 -16.49 14.80 42.58
CA LEU A 12 -15.81 15.87 41.83
C LEU A 12 -14.54 15.36 41.13
N ILE A 13 -13.76 14.51 41.79
CA ILE A 13 -12.57 13.89 41.19
C ILE A 13 -12.98 13.00 40.01
N GLY A 14 -14.03 12.17 40.16
CA GLY A 14 -14.54 11.31 39.09
C GLY A 14 -15.02 12.11 37.87
N ILE A 15 -15.76 13.19 38.09
CA ILE A 15 -16.24 14.07 37.01
C ILE A 15 -15.07 14.74 36.29
N ASN A 16 -14.08 15.26 37.03
CA ASN A 16 -12.90 15.89 36.42
C ASN A 16 -12.05 14.89 35.64
N ALA A 17 -11.89 13.67 36.14
CA ALA A 17 -11.17 12.61 35.41
C ALA A 17 -11.90 12.24 34.11
N LEU A 18 -13.24 12.12 34.15
CA LEU A 18 -14.05 11.82 32.97
C LEU A 18 -13.95 12.96 31.93
N LEU A 19 -14.08 14.22 32.36
CA LEU A 19 -13.92 15.38 31.48
C LEU A 19 -12.53 15.44 30.87
N LEU A 20 -11.49 15.19 31.66
CA LEU A 20 -10.11 15.14 31.17
C LEU A 20 -9.94 14.08 30.09
N THR A 21 -10.46 12.86 30.30
CA THR A 21 -10.37 11.79 29.29
C THR A 21 -11.10 12.13 28.00
N ALA A 22 -12.26 12.78 28.07
CA ALA A 22 -13.00 13.21 26.89
C ALA A 22 -12.22 14.26 26.08
N VAL A 23 -11.59 15.22 26.76
CA VAL A 23 -10.75 16.25 26.11
C VAL A 23 -9.53 15.63 25.44
N VAL A 24 -8.85 14.68 26.11
CA VAL A 24 -7.70 13.97 25.52
C VAL A 24 -8.14 13.15 24.31
N MET A 25 -9.28 12.46 24.36
CA MET A 25 -9.81 11.71 23.20
C MET A 25 -10.19 12.61 22.02
N HIS A 26 -10.56 13.86 22.26
CA HIS A 26 -10.85 14.82 21.19
C HIS A 26 -9.57 15.43 20.58
N LEU A 27 -8.53 15.63 21.40
CA LEU A 27 -7.27 16.24 20.94
C LEU A 27 -6.29 15.24 20.33
N VAL A 28 -6.35 13.99 20.77
CA VAL A 28 -5.54 12.92 20.23
C VAL A 28 -6.37 12.22 19.17
N GLU A 29 -6.02 12.42 17.91
CA GLU A 29 -6.46 11.57 16.81
C GLU A 29 -6.09 10.14 17.17
N LEU A 30 -7.07 9.37 17.65
CA LEU A 30 -6.89 7.96 17.95
C LEU A 30 -6.40 7.29 16.67
N PRO A 31 -5.29 6.51 16.70
CA PRO A 31 -4.86 5.75 15.53
C PRO A 31 -6.03 4.86 15.11
N GLN A 32 -6.65 5.22 13.99
CA GLN A 32 -7.69 4.43 13.36
C GLN A 32 -7.03 3.10 13.01
N ALA A 33 -7.26 2.08 13.84
CA ALA A 33 -6.99 0.72 13.47
C ALA A 33 -7.96 0.42 12.32
N GLN A 34 -7.53 0.73 11.10
CA GLN A 34 -8.20 0.32 9.89
C GLN A 34 -8.03 -1.21 9.82
N ALA A 35 -8.92 -1.92 10.51
CA ALA A 35 -9.16 -3.32 10.18
C ALA A 35 -9.45 -3.34 8.68
N GLN A 36 -8.68 -4.13 7.92
CA GLN A 36 -9.00 -4.41 6.53
C GLN A 36 -10.42 -4.98 6.53
N THR A 37 -11.40 -4.12 6.30
CA THR A 37 -12.73 -4.55 5.94
C THR A 37 -12.55 -5.23 4.60
N ALA A 38 -12.57 -6.56 4.62
CA ALA A 38 -12.84 -7.33 3.42
C ALA A 38 -14.09 -6.68 2.82
N ARG A 39 -13.91 -5.96 1.72
CA ARG A 39 -14.95 -5.14 1.10
C ARG A 39 -15.91 -6.09 0.38
N THR A 40 -16.64 -6.90 1.14
CA THR A 40 -17.79 -7.68 0.69
C THR A 40 -18.92 -6.69 0.43
N GLY A 41 -18.87 -6.00 -0.71
CA GLY A 41 -19.87 -4.99 -1.04
C GLY A 41 -19.57 -4.09 -2.23
N SER A 42 -18.44 -4.25 -2.92
CA SER A 42 -18.22 -3.56 -4.19
C SER A 42 -18.32 -4.53 -5.36
N SER A 43 -19.52 -4.67 -5.92
CA SER A 43 -19.69 -5.19 -7.30
C SER A 43 -19.07 -4.28 -8.37
N ALA A 44 -18.31 -3.26 -7.96
CA ALA A 44 -17.53 -2.34 -8.80
C ALA A 44 -16.09 -2.14 -8.27
N GLY A 45 -15.65 -2.93 -7.28
CA GLY A 45 -14.24 -2.95 -6.87
C GLY A 45 -13.56 -4.03 -7.67
N GLY A 46 -12.59 -3.66 -8.50
CA GLY A 46 -11.85 -4.62 -9.33
C GLY A 46 -11.37 -5.82 -8.51
N GLU A 47 -11.39 -7.00 -9.12
CA GLU A 47 -10.74 -8.16 -8.53
C GLU A 47 -9.23 -7.88 -8.53
N TYR A 48 -8.73 -7.44 -7.39
CA TYR A 48 -7.29 -7.20 -7.21
C TYR A 48 -6.64 -8.45 -6.62
N LEU A 49 -5.63 -8.98 -7.31
CA LEU A 49 -4.77 -10.03 -6.77
C LEU A 49 -3.54 -9.37 -6.14
N LEU A 50 -3.30 -9.69 -4.87
CA LEU A 50 -2.12 -9.25 -4.13
C LEU A 50 -1.15 -10.41 -4.00
N LEU A 51 0.03 -10.27 -4.59
CA LEU A 51 1.05 -11.32 -4.62
C LEU A 51 2.30 -10.84 -3.89
N PRO A 52 2.64 -11.43 -2.72
CA PRO A 52 3.91 -11.13 -2.07
C PRO A 52 5.06 -11.75 -2.85
N GLY A 53 6.16 -11.01 -2.97
CA GLY A 53 7.36 -11.46 -3.66
C GLY A 53 8.62 -10.90 -3.04
N LYS A 54 9.76 -11.39 -3.53
CA LYS A 54 11.09 -10.87 -3.18
C LYS A 54 11.86 -10.63 -4.48
N ILE A 55 12.49 -9.46 -4.58
CA ILE A 55 13.35 -9.12 -5.73
C ILE A 55 14.79 -9.45 -5.31
N PRO A 56 15.47 -10.41 -5.95
CA PRO A 56 16.81 -10.83 -5.52
C PRO A 56 17.84 -9.70 -5.47
N ALA A 57 17.67 -8.68 -6.33
CA ALA A 57 18.55 -7.53 -6.44
C ALA A 57 18.21 -6.38 -5.48
N GLN A 58 17.09 -6.43 -4.74
CA GLN A 58 16.71 -5.41 -3.78
C GLN A 58 16.48 -6.03 -2.40
N SER A 59 17.07 -5.42 -1.37
CA SER A 59 16.80 -5.79 0.02
C SER A 59 15.43 -5.24 0.47
N GLY A 60 14.35 -5.79 -0.08
CA GLY A 60 12.98 -5.41 0.22
C GLY A 60 11.97 -6.47 -0.18
N GLU A 61 10.91 -6.60 0.61
CA GLU A 61 9.72 -7.35 0.20
C GLU A 61 8.90 -6.49 -0.76
N VAL A 62 8.49 -7.10 -1.87
CA VAL A 62 7.64 -6.45 -2.87
C VAL A 62 6.24 -7.03 -2.76
N VAL A 63 5.23 -6.18 -2.90
CA VAL A 63 3.85 -6.62 -3.10
C VAL A 63 3.45 -6.22 -4.51
N TRP A 64 3.07 -7.21 -5.31
CA TRP A 64 2.49 -6.99 -6.63
C TRP A 64 0.98 -6.89 -6.51
N ILE A 65 0.41 -5.90 -7.18
CA ILE A 65 -1.01 -5.61 -7.21
C ILE A 65 -1.45 -5.75 -8.66
N VAL A 66 -2.28 -6.76 -8.93
CA VAL A 66 -2.82 -7.03 -10.26
C VAL A 66 -4.29 -6.68 -10.26
N ASP A 67 -4.69 -5.73 -11.11
CA ASP A 67 -6.08 -5.51 -11.47
C ASP A 67 -6.45 -6.46 -12.61
N VAL A 68 -7.21 -7.50 -12.30
CA VAL A 68 -7.59 -8.54 -13.27
C VAL A 68 -8.53 -7.96 -14.35
N ASN A 69 -9.35 -6.97 -14.01
CA ASN A 69 -10.34 -6.42 -14.92
C ASN A 69 -9.73 -5.43 -15.91
N ASN A 70 -8.78 -4.61 -15.44
CA ASN A 70 -8.12 -3.60 -16.27
C ASN A 70 -6.78 -4.08 -16.85
N HIS A 71 -6.34 -5.30 -16.54
CA HIS A 71 -5.04 -5.85 -16.93
C HIS A 71 -3.86 -4.95 -16.51
N LEU A 72 -3.98 -4.29 -15.36
CA LEU A 72 -2.93 -3.42 -14.84
C LEU A 72 -2.13 -4.13 -13.76
N LEU A 73 -0.82 -3.94 -13.79
CA LEU A 73 0.11 -4.38 -12.76
C LEU A 73 0.77 -3.15 -12.13
N ALA A 74 0.76 -3.08 -10.82
CA ALA A 74 1.60 -2.19 -10.05
C ALA A 74 2.39 -3.00 -9.01
N ASN A 75 3.51 -2.45 -8.56
CA ASN A 75 4.20 -2.99 -7.40
C ASN A 75 4.40 -1.91 -6.34
N CYS A 76 4.55 -2.36 -5.10
CA CYS A 76 5.00 -1.50 -4.04
C CYS A 76 6.09 -2.18 -3.21
N ILE A 77 7.07 -1.39 -2.80
CA ILE A 77 8.22 -1.85 -2.04
C ILE A 77 8.39 -0.92 -0.85
N TYR A 78 8.59 -1.50 0.33
CA TYR A 78 8.88 -0.73 1.52
C TYR A 78 10.37 -0.36 1.57
N ASN A 79 10.68 0.93 1.43
CA ASN A 79 12.04 1.43 1.58
C ASN A 79 12.34 1.70 3.05
N ARG A 80 13.07 0.79 3.70
CA ARG A 80 13.40 0.88 5.12
C ARG A 80 14.25 2.10 5.49
N ASN A 81 15.10 2.58 4.57
CA ASN A 81 15.98 3.72 4.81
C ASN A 81 15.19 5.04 4.86
N ARG A 82 14.18 5.18 3.99
CA ARG A 82 13.30 6.36 3.94
C ARG A 82 12.04 6.22 4.78
N ARG A 83 11.74 5.01 5.28
CA ARG A 83 10.50 4.64 5.99
C ARG A 83 9.24 4.92 5.16
N GLU A 84 9.34 4.80 3.85
CA GLU A 84 8.29 5.11 2.89
C GLU A 84 7.96 3.91 2.01
N ILE A 85 6.69 3.82 1.60
CA ILE A 85 6.25 2.87 0.57
C ILE A 85 6.45 3.54 -0.77
N GLN A 86 7.21 2.91 -1.65
CA GLN A 86 7.42 3.36 -3.01
C GLN A 86 6.57 2.51 -3.95
N PHE A 87 5.78 3.17 -4.78
CA PHE A 87 4.96 2.53 -5.81
C PHE A 87 5.68 2.63 -7.15
N SER A 88 5.64 1.57 -7.95
CA SER A 88 6.02 1.65 -9.35
C SER A 88 4.95 2.34 -10.18
N GLU A 89 5.33 2.72 -11.39
CA GLU A 89 4.36 3.04 -12.43
C GLU A 89 3.47 1.81 -12.74
N PHE A 90 2.30 2.10 -13.30
CA PHE A 90 1.37 1.08 -13.76
C PHE A 90 1.89 0.48 -15.07
N LEU A 91 1.96 -0.83 -15.12
CA LEU A 91 2.26 -1.60 -16.33
C LEU A 91 0.96 -2.18 -16.89
N ASP A 92 0.67 -1.88 -18.15
CA ASP A 92 -0.39 -2.57 -18.88
C ASP A 92 0.13 -3.96 -19.30
N LEU A 93 -0.48 -4.99 -18.71
CA LEU A 93 -0.11 -6.39 -18.95
C LEU A 93 -0.44 -6.83 -20.38
N LYS A 94 -1.45 -6.24 -21.02
CA LYS A 94 -1.83 -6.56 -22.40
C LYS A 94 -0.76 -6.06 -23.36
N GLU A 95 -0.36 -4.80 -23.21
CA GLU A 95 0.72 -4.22 -24.01
C GLU A 95 2.06 -4.95 -23.77
N ALA A 96 2.38 -5.23 -22.51
CA ALA A 96 3.57 -5.98 -22.15
C ALA A 96 3.58 -7.41 -22.76
N TYR A 97 2.43 -8.07 -22.82
CA TYR A 97 2.31 -9.39 -23.43
C TYR A 97 2.48 -9.36 -24.95
N GLU A 98 1.88 -8.40 -25.65
CA GLU A 98 2.03 -8.25 -27.10
C GLU A 98 3.49 -7.97 -27.49
N SER A 99 4.18 -7.11 -26.74
CA SER A 99 5.61 -6.86 -26.96
C SER A 99 6.49 -8.09 -26.71
N PHE A 100 6.08 -8.98 -25.80
CA PHE A 100 6.76 -10.26 -25.57
C PHE A 100 6.54 -11.27 -26.71
N LEU A 101 5.36 -11.24 -27.35
CA LEU A 101 5.02 -12.15 -28.44
C LEU A 101 5.72 -11.83 -29.76
N ILE A 102 6.13 -10.59 -29.98
CA ILE A 102 6.91 -10.23 -31.16
C ILE A 102 8.32 -10.80 -30.96
N PRO A 103 8.72 -11.86 -31.70
CA PRO A 103 10.09 -12.32 -31.64
C PRO A 103 10.95 -11.15 -32.12
N SER A 104 11.93 -10.73 -31.31
CA SER A 104 12.95 -9.82 -31.78
C SER A 104 13.62 -10.52 -32.97
N ALA A 105 13.23 -10.18 -34.19
CA ALA A 105 13.87 -10.72 -35.37
C ALA A 105 15.36 -10.42 -35.21
N PRO A 106 16.25 -11.42 -35.35
CA PRO A 106 17.67 -11.15 -35.29
C PRO A 106 17.96 -10.07 -36.33
N VAL A 107 18.44 -8.92 -35.88
CA VAL A 107 18.93 -7.86 -36.76
C VAL A 107 20.12 -8.47 -37.48
N LEU A 108 19.89 -8.98 -38.69
CA LEU A 108 20.94 -9.46 -39.57
C LEU A 108 21.89 -8.28 -39.77
N PRO A 109 23.20 -8.42 -39.47
CA PRO A 109 24.15 -7.35 -39.72
C PRO A 109 24.08 -7.02 -41.22
N GLU A 110 23.89 -5.73 -41.52
CA GLU A 110 23.88 -5.20 -42.87
C GLU A 110 25.16 -5.67 -43.59
N PRO A 111 25.07 -6.33 -44.76
CA PRO A 111 26.25 -6.77 -45.46
C PRO A 111 27.11 -5.56 -45.81
N ALA A 112 28.34 -5.55 -45.30
CA ALA A 112 29.30 -4.49 -45.59
C ALA A 112 29.38 -4.27 -47.11
N PRO A 113 29.31 -3.02 -47.61
CA PRO A 113 29.39 -2.75 -49.03
C PRO A 113 30.71 -3.31 -49.54
N GLY A 114 30.61 -4.26 -50.47
CA GLY A 114 31.74 -5.02 -50.99
C GLY A 114 32.86 -4.10 -51.44
N GLY A 115 34.02 -4.25 -50.81
CA GLY A 115 35.27 -3.72 -51.32
C GLY A 115 35.58 -4.42 -52.64
N VAL A 116 35.43 -3.68 -53.73
CA VAL A 116 35.89 -4.07 -55.05
C VAL A 116 37.42 -4.07 -55.01
N GLN A 117 38.05 -5.22 -55.24
CA GLN A 117 39.46 -5.33 -55.60
C GLN A 117 39.62 -5.10 -57.10
#